data_AF-A0A4R1N930-F1
#
_entry.id   AF-A0A4R1N930-F1
#
_cell.length_a   1.000
_cell.length_b   1.000
_cell.length_c   1.000
_cell.angle_alpha   90.00
_cell.angle_beta   90.00
_cell.angle_gamma   90.00
#
_symmetry.space_group_name_H-M   'P 1'
#
loop_
_entity.id
_entity.type
_entity.pdbx_description
1 polymer ?
#
loop_
_entity_poly.entity_id
_entity_poly.type
_entity_poly.pdbx_seq_one_letter_code
_entity_poly.pdbx_strand_id
1 'polypeptide(L)'
;MKTLGFILESVLEEIGTGKKLFTPESGTQEALDKFQKIAKAISYADSEGLLEQCQFGIADFTDRLIFSRVLVTGGVTEKGQEFLRLRFSDRHQKVG
;
A
#
# COMPACT_ATOMS: atom_id res chain seq x y z
N MET A 1 7.32 5.59 14.80
CA MET A 1 6.21 4.98 14.03
C MET A 1 5.57 5.97 13.03
N LYS A 2 6.36 6.65 12.17
CA LYS A 2 5.84 7.62 11.18
C LYS A 2 5.88 7.11 9.73
N THR A 3 6.68 6.09 9.43
CA THR A 3 6.99 5.66 8.05
C THR A 3 5.89 4.81 7.42
N LEU A 4 5.21 3.96 8.19
CA LEU A 4 4.14 3.08 7.67
C LEU A 4 2.89 3.87 7.27
N GLY A 5 2.52 4.91 8.04
CA GLY A 5 1.38 5.76 7.72
C GLY A 5 1.55 6.48 6.38
N PHE A 6 2.75 7.03 6.14
CA PHE A 6 3.06 7.70 4.88
C PHE A 6 3.06 6.75 3.67
N ILE A 7 3.59 5.53 3.83
CA ILE A 7 3.56 4.52 2.77
C ILE A 7 2.12 4.11 2.46
N LEU A 8 1.29 3.90 3.49
CA LEU A 8 -0.11 3.56 3.32
C LEU A 8 -0.89 4.66 2.59
N GLU A 9 -0.70 5.91 2.99
CA GLU A 9 -1.33 7.08 2.34
C GLU A 9 -0.94 7.16 0.86
N SER A 10 0.35 7.14 0.55
CA SER A 10 0.85 7.19 -0.83
C SER A 10 0.28 6.06 -1.68
N VAL A 11 0.22 4.85 -1.14
CA VAL A 11 -0.34 3.68 -1.83
C VAL A 11 -1.84 3.83 -2.09
N LEU A 12 -2.62 4.30 -1.10
CA LEU A 12 -4.05 4.53 -1.28
C LEU A 12 -4.31 5.63 -2.31
N GLU A 13 -3.51 6.71 -2.32
CA GLU A 13 -3.57 7.76 -3.34
C GLU A 13 -3.27 7.20 -4.73
N GLU A 14 -2.19 6.42 -4.88
CA GLU A 14 -1.84 5.76 -6.14
C GLU A 14 -2.98 4.86 -6.64
N ILE A 15 -3.61 4.06 -5.76
CA ILE A 15 -4.75 3.22 -6.11
C ILE A 15 -5.96 4.09 -6.51
N GLY A 16 -6.22 5.17 -5.79
CA GLY A 16 -7.29 6.13 -6.08
C GLY A 16 -7.12 6.81 -7.45
N THR A 17 -5.88 7.02 -7.90
CA THR A 17 -5.57 7.54 -9.25
C THR A 17 -5.62 6.46 -10.35
N GLY A 18 -5.90 5.21 -9.99
CA GLY A 18 -6.10 4.11 -10.94
C GLY A 18 -4.92 3.13 -11.04
N LYS A 19 -3.88 3.27 -10.21
CA LYS A 19 -2.79 2.27 -10.18
C LYS A 19 -3.26 0.98 -9.53
N LYS A 20 -3.25 -0.11 -10.29
CA LYS A 20 -3.74 -1.42 -9.84
C LYS A 20 -2.64 -2.47 -9.66
N LEU A 21 -1.50 -2.30 -10.31
CA LEU A 21 -0.41 -3.26 -10.26
C LEU A 21 0.80 -2.67 -9.53
N PHE A 22 1.28 -3.40 -8.53
CA PHE A 22 2.48 -3.10 -7.79
C PHE A 22 3.46 -4.26 -7.91
N THR A 23 4.68 -3.94 -8.32
CA THR A 23 5.79 -4.88 -8.47
C THR A 23 7.06 -4.23 -7.93
N PRO A 24 8.07 -5.00 -7.53
CA PRO A 24 9.37 -4.44 -7.21
C PRO A 24 9.95 -3.71 -8.43
N GLU A 25 10.64 -2.59 -8.18
CA GLU A 25 11.24 -1.77 -9.25
C GLU A 25 12.38 -2.50 -9.98
N SER A 26 13.06 -3.42 -9.30
CA SER A 26 14.12 -4.27 -9.85
C SER A 26 14.25 -5.56 -9.03
N GLY A 27 15.06 -6.51 -9.51
CA GLY A 27 15.39 -7.74 -8.79
C GLY A 27 16.47 -7.59 -7.71
N THR A 28 16.87 -6.36 -7.35
CA THR A 28 17.87 -6.13 -6.29
C THR A 28 17.26 -6.35 -4.91
N GLN A 29 18.06 -6.76 -3.92
CA GLN A 29 17.59 -6.96 -2.54
C GLN A 29 16.94 -5.69 -1.97
N GLU A 30 17.51 -4.52 -2.26
CA GLU A 30 16.98 -3.24 -1.79
C GLU A 30 15.58 -2.94 -2.37
N ALA A 31 15.39 -3.18 -3.67
CA ALA A 31 14.08 -2.98 -4.31
C ALA A 31 13.04 -3.99 -3.80
N LEU A 32 13.46 -5.24 -3.55
CA LEU A 32 12.60 -6.26 -2.92
C LEU A 32 12.19 -5.86 -1.51
N ASP A 33 13.12 -5.37 -0.68
CA ASP A 33 12.86 -4.93 0.70
C ASP A 33 11.93 -3.71 0.76
N LYS A 34 12.12 -2.75 -0.16
CA LYS A 34 11.20 -1.61 -0.34
C LYS A 34 9.81 -2.11 -0.73
N PHE A 35 9.73 -3.02 -1.70
CA PHE A 35 8.46 -3.60 -2.14
C PHE A 35 7.76 -4.39 -1.03
N GLN A 36 8.48 -5.11 -0.16
CA GLN A 36 7.87 -5.79 0.98
C GLN A 36 7.14 -4.82 1.91
N LYS A 37 7.64 -3.59 2.09
CA LYS A 37 6.98 -2.57 2.92
C LYS A 37 5.69 -2.08 2.26
N ILE A 38 5.71 -1.86 0.95
CA ILE A 38 4.54 -1.46 0.15
C ILE A 38 3.48 -2.57 0.20
N ALA A 39 3.86 -3.81 -0.08
CA ALA A 39 2.95 -4.95 -0.09
C ALA A 39 2.31 -5.20 1.29
N LYS A 40 3.08 -5.03 2.38
CA LYS A 40 2.55 -5.08 3.75
C LYS A 40 1.55 -3.95 4.04
N ALA A 41 1.80 -2.75 3.53
CA ALA A 41 0.85 -1.63 3.66
C ALA A 41 -0.45 -1.92 2.89
N ILE A 42 -0.37 -2.47 1.68
CA ILE A 42 -1.56 -2.87 0.91
C ILE A 42 -2.32 -3.99 1.64
N SER A 43 -1.61 -5.00 2.15
CA SER A 43 -2.22 -6.09 2.93
C SER A 43 -2.93 -5.59 4.19
N TYR A 44 -2.34 -4.61 4.87
CA TYR A 44 -3.00 -3.95 5.99
C TYR A 44 -4.26 -3.19 5.54
N ALA A 45 -4.17 -2.42 4.45
CA ALA A 45 -5.30 -1.67 3.90
C ALA A 45 -6.48 -2.58 3.51
N ASP A 46 -6.18 -3.72 2.90
CA ASP A 46 -7.14 -4.76 2.55
C ASP A 46 -7.80 -5.35 3.79
N SER A 47 -7.02 -5.71 4.82
CA SER A 47 -7.56 -6.23 6.09
C SER A 47 -8.44 -5.23 6.85
N GLU A 48 -8.16 -3.94 6.69
CA GLU A 48 -8.93 -2.86 7.31
C GLU A 48 -10.16 -2.45 6.48
N GLY A 49 -10.39 -3.06 5.31
CA GLY A 49 -11.48 -2.73 4.40
C GLY A 49 -11.34 -1.35 3.75
N LEU A 50 -10.11 -0.84 3.63
CA LEU A 50 -9.79 0.41 2.93
C LEU A 50 -9.71 0.20 1.40
N LEU A 51 -9.54 -1.05 0.99
CA LEU A 51 -9.50 -1.49 -0.41
C LEU A 51 -10.62 -2.50 -0.65
N GLU A 52 -11.18 -2.51 -1.85
CA GLU A 52 -12.26 -3.44 -2.19
C GLU A 52 -11.77 -4.88 -2.28
N GLN A 53 -10.68 -5.10 -3.02
CA GLN A 53 -10.11 -6.42 -3.21
C GLN A 53 -8.66 -6.36 -3.67
N CYS A 54 -7.83 -7.19 -3.05
CA CYS A 54 -6.42 -7.36 -3.43
C CYS A 54 -6.08 -8.82 -3.71
N GLN A 55 -5.14 -9.03 -4.62
CA GLN A 55 -4.51 -10.32 -4.88
C GLN A 55 -3.00 -10.19 -4.68
N PHE A 56 -2.45 -11.08 -3.86
CA PHE A 56 -1.04 -11.08 -3.52
C PHE A 56 -0.34 -12.25 -4.22
N GLY A 57 0.68 -11.93 -5.02
CA GLY A 57 1.62 -12.92 -5.51
C GLY A 57 2.73 -13.11 -4.48
N ILE A 58 2.99 -14.36 -4.10
CA ILE A 58 4.10 -14.75 -3.25
C ILE A 58 5.08 -15.55 -4.10
N ALA A 59 6.37 -15.26 -3.98
CA ALA A 59 7.43 -16.05 -4.58
C ALA A 59 8.38 -16.56 -3.49
N ASP A 60 9.00 -17.71 -3.77
CA ASP A 60 10.12 -18.21 -3.00
C ASP A 60 11.39 -17.50 -3.46
N PHE A 61 12.03 -16.77 -2.55
CA PHE A 61 13.31 -16.15 -2.80
C PHE A 61 14.25 -16.48 -1.64
N THR A 62 15.31 -17.24 -1.92
CA THR A 62 16.33 -17.61 -0.92
C THR A 62 15.71 -18.21 0.35
N ASP A 63 14.81 -19.19 0.20
CA ASP A 63 14.11 -19.90 1.28
C ASP A 63 13.22 -18.99 2.16
N ARG A 64 12.82 -17.84 1.63
CA ARG A 64 11.86 -16.92 2.26
C ARG A 64 10.72 -16.63 1.30
N LEU A 65 9.49 -16.79 1.80
CA LEU A 65 8.30 -16.35 1.10
C LEU A 65 8.25 -14.81 1.14
N ILE A 66 8.34 -14.20 -0.03
CA ILE A 66 8.27 -12.75 -0.21
C ILE A 66 7.15 -12.38 -1.17
N PHE A 67 6.59 -11.18 -1.00
CA PHE A 67 5.67 -10.63 -1.98
C PHE A 67 6.42 -10.39 -3.30
N SER A 68 5.89 -10.92 -4.40
CA SER A 68 6.42 -10.75 -5.75
C SER A 68 5.62 -9.76 -6.59
N ARG A 69 4.31 -9.64 -6.32
CA ARG A 69 3.40 -8.67 -6.93
C ARG A 69 2.18 -8.46 -6.05
N VAL A 70 1.54 -7.31 -6.19
CA VAL A 70 0.20 -7.05 -5.65
C VAL A 70 -0.67 -6.48 -6.75
N LEU A 71 -1.84 -7.07 -6.93
CA LEU A 71 -2.86 -6.62 -7.87
C LEU A 71 -4.10 -6.18 -7.09
N VAL A 72 -4.51 -4.94 -7.27
CA VAL A 72 -5.74 -4.40 -6.68
C VAL A 72 -6.86 -4.54 -7.70
N THR A 73 -7.81 -5.42 -7.41
CA THR A 73 -8.96 -5.71 -8.27
C THR A 73 -10.18 -4.93 -7.78
N GLY A 74 -10.09 -3.61 -7.89
CA GLY A 74 -11.11 -2.68 -7.42
C GLY A 74 -10.51 -1.29 -7.27
N GLY A 75 -11.07 -0.50 -6.36
CA GLY A 75 -10.52 0.79 -5.93
C GLY A 75 -10.35 0.91 -4.42
N VAL A 76 -10.08 2.14 -4.00
CA VAL A 76 -10.17 2.55 -2.60
C VAL A 76 -11.65 2.62 -2.23
N THR A 77 -12.02 2.00 -1.11
CA THR A 77 -13.41 2.04 -0.60
C THR A 77 -13.76 3.42 -0.06
N GLU A 78 -15.03 3.67 0.24
CA GLU A 78 -15.45 4.91 0.91
C GLU A 78 -14.71 5.11 2.25
N LYS A 79 -14.51 4.02 3.01
CA LYS A 79 -13.71 4.03 4.25
C LYS A 79 -12.25 4.40 4.00
N GLY A 80 -11.65 3.89 2.92
CA GLY A 80 -10.31 4.27 2.50
C GLY A 80 -10.20 5.75 2.10
N GLN A 81 -11.22 6.28 1.43
CA GLN A 81 -11.30 7.71 1.08
C GLN A 81 -11.46 8.59 2.32
N GLU A 82 -12.27 8.17 3.30
CA GLU A 82 -12.40 8.85 4.58
C GLU A 82 -11.08 8.86 5.36
N PHE A 83 -10.37 7.73 5.40
CA PHE A 83 -9.05 7.63 6.00
C PHE A 83 -8.06 8.65 5.38
N LEU A 84 -8.04 8.75 4.05
CA LEU A 84 -7.22 9.76 3.36
C LEU A 84 -7.63 11.17 3.78
N ARG A 85 -8.92 11.51 3.76
CA ARG A 85 -9.42 12.84 4.14
C ARG A 85 -9.02 13.23 5.57
N LEU A 86 -9.21 12.34 6.55
CA LEU A 86 -8.83 12.61 7.94
C LEU A 86 -7.34 12.88 8.09
N ARG A 87 -6.48 12.13 7.38
CA ARG A 87 -5.03 12.35 7.36
C ARG A 87 -4.62 13.67 6.72
N PHE A 88 -5.33 14.13 5.68
CA PHE A 88 -5.13 15.46 5.11
C PHE A 88 -5.58 16.57 6.05
N SER A 89 -6.71 16.40 6.75
CA SER A 89 -7.20 17.36 7.75
C SER A 89 -6.25 17.51 8.95
N ASP A 90 -5.68 16.41 9.44
CA ASP A 90 -4.66 16.42 10.50
C ASP A 90 -3.37 17.17 10.10
N ARG A 91 -3.02 17.16 8.80
CA ARG A 91 -1.90 17.93 8.24
C ARG A 91 -2.16 19.43 8.22
N HIS A 92 -3.41 19.86 8.00
CA HIS A 92 -3.80 21.27 8.00
C HIS A 92 -4.06 21.84 9.40
N GLN A 93 -4.31 21.02 10.42
CA GLN A 93 -4.52 21.51 11.80
C GLN A 93 -3.23 21.85 12.56
N LYS A 94 -2.04 21.58 12.00
CA LYS A 94 -0.74 21.93 12.62
C LYS A 94 -0.06 23.17 12.04
N VAL A 95 -0.77 23.90 11.18
CA VAL A 95 -0.34 25.20 10.65
C VAL A 95 -1.40 26.24 11.01
N GLY A 96 -1.58 26.47 12.31
CA GLY A 96 -2.50 27.45 12.88
C GLY A 96 -1.99 27.91 14.23
#